data_AF-A0A4V0YHC5-F1
#
_entry.id   AF-A0A4V0YHC5-F1
#
_cell.length_a   1.000
_cell.length_b   1.000
_cell.length_c   1.000
_cell.angle_alpha   90.00
_cell.angle_beta   90.00
_cell.angle_gamma   90.00
#
_symmetry.space_group_name_H-M   'P 1'
#
loop_
_entity.id
_entity.type
_entity.pdbx_description
1 polymer ?
#
loop_
_entity_poly.entity_id
_entity_poly.type
_entity_poly.pdbx_seq_one_letter_code
_entity_poly.pdbx_strand_id
1 'polypeptide(L)'
;MTMQSDDRDEEVAAILDARAGQSARAAGADQSSDHPGIQELLNAADVAWASQQGAPPLADDPVAAMLGLVPDSELELDGKAVSSARKRAGLTVSALAERLAARGWEITNRDVFAWESGKNLTHVPALINALAEETGVDADRLRHKSGADPERARLAAVVGSEAFKGLAQRWARIQGTTVALAASALESRMLVAVHRGGAPEANVLLESLEALVESVEGAEDS
;
A
#
# COMPACT_ATOMS: atom_id res chain seq x y z
N MET A 1 -12.57 -19.02 -55.64
CA MET A 1 -11.68 -17.92 -56.07
C MET A 1 -10.47 -18.00 -55.17
N THR A 2 -9.36 -18.53 -55.67
CA THR A 2 -8.15 -18.79 -54.89
C THR A 2 -7.40 -17.48 -54.75
N MET A 3 -7.33 -16.93 -53.54
CA MET A 3 -6.57 -15.74 -53.22
C MET A 3 -5.08 -16.02 -53.48
N GLN A 4 -4.37 -15.14 -54.18
CA GLN A 4 -2.94 -15.28 -54.37
C GLN A 4 -2.22 -15.05 -53.04
N SER A 5 -1.05 -15.67 -52.85
CA SER A 5 -0.27 -15.58 -51.60
C SER A 5 0.00 -14.12 -51.20
N ASP A 6 0.30 -13.27 -52.19
CA ASP A 6 0.60 -11.85 -51.98
C ASP A 6 -0.59 -11.09 -51.38
N ASP A 7 -1.81 -11.35 -51.86
CA ASP A 7 -3.04 -10.71 -51.34
C ASP A 7 -3.30 -11.08 -49.88
N ARG A 8 -2.98 -12.33 -49.49
CA ARG A 8 -3.12 -12.80 -48.10
C ARG A 8 -2.10 -12.14 -47.18
N ASP A 9 -0.87 -11.98 -47.65
CA ASP A 9 0.20 -11.39 -46.86
C ASP A 9 -0.03 -9.87 -46.64
N GLU A 10 -0.59 -9.18 -47.64
CA GLU A 10 -0.95 -7.77 -47.54
C GLU A 10 -2.15 -7.53 -46.61
N GLU A 11 -3.15 -8.40 -46.63
CA GLU A 11 -4.29 -8.35 -45.69
C GLU A 11 -3.83 -8.58 -44.25
N VAL A 12 -2.94 -9.54 -44.01
CA VAL A 12 -2.38 -9.81 -42.68
C VAL A 12 -1.55 -8.61 -42.19
N ALA A 13 -0.73 -8.01 -43.05
CA ALA A 13 0.06 -6.83 -42.70
C ALA A 13 -0.81 -5.64 -42.29
N ALA A 14 -1.88 -5.36 -43.03
CA ALA A 14 -2.82 -4.28 -42.71
C ALA A 14 -3.51 -4.49 -41.34
N ILE A 15 -3.90 -5.73 -41.03
CA ILE A 15 -4.50 -6.08 -39.73
C ILE A 15 -3.49 -5.91 -38.58
N LEU A 16 -2.23 -6.29 -38.79
CA LEU A 16 -1.18 -6.14 -37.79
C LEU A 16 -0.81 -4.67 -37.54
N ASP A 17 -0.78 -3.82 -38.57
CA ASP A 17 -0.52 -2.38 -38.42
C ASP A 17 -1.65 -1.65 -37.69
N ALA A 18 -2.91 -2.02 -37.95
CA ALA A 18 -4.08 -1.46 -37.27
C ALA A 18 -4.13 -1.80 -35.76
N ARG A 19 -3.41 -2.86 -35.34
CA ARG A 19 -3.42 -3.38 -33.98
C ARG A 19 -2.81 -2.42 -32.95
N ALA A 20 -1.93 -1.49 -33.35
CA ALA A 20 -1.31 -0.45 -32.49
C ALA A 20 -0.86 -0.94 -31.08
N GLY A 21 -0.41 -2.20 -30.95
CA GLY A 21 0.01 -2.81 -29.69
C GLY A 21 -1.08 -3.52 -28.86
N GLN A 22 -2.33 -3.57 -29.33
CA GLN A 22 -3.48 -4.23 -28.68
C GLN A 22 -3.61 -5.71 -29.10
N SER A 23 -4.65 -6.46 -28.67
CA SER A 23 -4.97 -7.76 -29.28
C SER A 23 -5.71 -7.60 -30.60
N ALA A 24 -5.66 -8.57 -31.50
CA ALA A 24 -6.46 -8.58 -32.73
C ALA A 24 -7.97 -8.50 -32.39
N ARG A 25 -8.39 -9.15 -31.31
CA ARG A 25 -9.73 -9.00 -30.72
C ARG A 25 -10.04 -7.57 -30.25
N ALA A 26 -9.15 -6.93 -29.50
CA ALA A 26 -9.35 -5.57 -29.01
C ALA A 26 -9.32 -4.52 -30.13
N ALA A 27 -8.54 -4.79 -31.18
CA ALA A 27 -8.46 -3.97 -32.39
C ALA A 27 -9.65 -4.18 -33.35
N GLY A 28 -10.61 -5.07 -33.03
CA GLY A 28 -11.80 -5.32 -33.84
C GLY A 28 -11.57 -6.17 -35.10
N ALA A 29 -10.41 -6.82 -35.22
CA ALA A 29 -10.01 -7.57 -36.42
C ALA A 29 -10.71 -8.94 -36.58
N ASP A 30 -11.39 -9.43 -35.53
CA ASP A 30 -12.16 -10.70 -35.55
C ASP A 30 -13.37 -10.62 -36.51
N GLN A 31 -13.74 -9.43 -37.00
CA GLN A 31 -14.88 -9.19 -37.91
C GLN A 31 -14.48 -8.81 -39.34
N SER A 32 -13.19 -8.59 -39.63
CA SER A 32 -12.75 -8.05 -40.92
C SER A 32 -12.32 -9.09 -41.94
N SER A 33 -12.14 -10.37 -41.56
CA SER A 33 -11.74 -11.44 -42.48
C SER A 33 -12.65 -12.68 -42.37
N ASP A 34 -13.35 -13.02 -43.47
CA ASP A 34 -14.15 -14.25 -43.61
C ASP A 34 -13.30 -15.48 -43.96
N HIS A 35 -11.98 -15.32 -44.02
CA HIS A 35 -11.06 -16.36 -44.44
C HIS A 35 -10.57 -17.21 -43.26
N PRO A 36 -10.87 -18.53 -43.23
CA PRO A 36 -10.57 -19.37 -42.07
C PRO A 36 -9.07 -19.47 -41.77
N GLY A 37 -8.22 -19.42 -42.80
CA GLY A 37 -6.77 -19.44 -42.64
C GLY A 37 -6.17 -18.15 -42.09
N ILE A 38 -6.88 -17.01 -42.16
CA ILE A 38 -6.47 -15.75 -41.54
C ILE A 38 -6.95 -15.73 -40.08
N GLN A 39 -8.18 -16.19 -39.82
CA GLN A 39 -8.71 -16.32 -38.46
C GLN A 39 -7.85 -17.23 -37.57
N GLU A 40 -7.36 -18.35 -38.11
CA GLU A 40 -6.46 -19.26 -37.37
C GLU A 40 -5.13 -18.57 -37.01
N LEU A 41 -4.58 -17.79 -37.94
CA LEU A 41 -3.34 -17.05 -37.75
C LEU A 41 -3.50 -15.92 -36.72
N LEU A 42 -4.64 -15.21 -36.75
CA LEU A 42 -4.97 -14.16 -35.77
C LEU A 42 -5.18 -14.72 -34.37
N ASN A 43 -5.84 -15.88 -34.24
CA ASN A 43 -5.99 -16.56 -32.95
C ASN A 43 -4.62 -16.99 -32.38
N ALA A 44 -3.74 -17.56 -33.22
CA ALA A 44 -2.38 -17.89 -32.80
C ALA A 44 -1.59 -16.64 -32.36
N ALA A 45 -1.73 -15.53 -33.09
CA ALA A 45 -1.09 -14.26 -32.74
C ALA A 45 -1.64 -13.65 -31.45
N ASP A 46 -2.93 -13.79 -31.15
CA ASP A 46 -3.53 -13.33 -29.90
C ASP A 46 -3.09 -14.15 -28.69
N VAL A 47 -2.97 -15.46 -28.84
CA VAL A 47 -2.37 -16.33 -27.81
C VAL A 47 -0.91 -15.93 -27.56
N ALA A 48 -0.14 -15.71 -28.63
CA ALA A 48 1.26 -15.27 -28.53
C ALA A 48 1.39 -13.88 -27.88
N TRP A 49 0.48 -12.94 -28.17
CA TRP A 49 0.47 -11.62 -27.56
C TRP A 49 0.07 -11.66 -26.08
N ALA A 50 -0.97 -12.42 -25.73
CA ALA A 50 -1.38 -12.60 -24.34
C ALA A 50 -0.27 -13.27 -23.50
N SER A 51 0.48 -14.20 -24.10
CA SER A 51 1.62 -14.84 -23.43
C SER A 51 2.82 -13.91 -23.18
N GLN A 52 2.91 -12.80 -23.92
CA GLN A 52 3.95 -11.78 -23.77
C GLN A 52 3.57 -10.66 -22.81
N GLN A 53 2.27 -10.51 -22.50
CA GLN A 53 1.81 -9.59 -21.48
C GLN A 53 1.98 -10.23 -20.10
N GLY A 54 2.93 -9.71 -19.34
CA GLY A 54 2.96 -9.98 -17.90
C GLY A 54 1.70 -9.43 -17.22
N ALA A 55 1.37 -9.99 -16.05
CA ALA A 55 0.34 -9.38 -15.21
C ALA A 55 0.71 -7.90 -14.93
N PRO A 56 -0.27 -6.99 -14.92
CA PRO A 56 -0.02 -5.61 -14.51
C PRO A 56 0.60 -5.58 -13.10
N PRO A 57 1.37 -4.53 -12.77
CA PRO A 57 1.76 -4.29 -11.38
C PRO A 57 0.52 -4.31 -10.47
N LEU A 58 0.64 -4.87 -9.26
CA LEU A 58 -0.50 -5.06 -8.36
C LEU A 58 -1.33 -3.78 -8.14
N ALA A 59 -0.64 -2.62 -8.06
CA ALA A 59 -1.28 -1.31 -7.87
C ALA A 59 -2.14 -0.87 -9.07
N ASP A 60 -1.84 -1.37 -10.27
CA ASP A 60 -2.51 -1.03 -11.53
C ASP A 60 -3.38 -2.18 -12.06
N ASP A 61 -3.49 -3.29 -11.31
CA ASP A 61 -4.29 -4.45 -11.67
C ASP A 61 -5.76 -4.26 -11.23
N PRO A 62 -6.70 -4.08 -12.19
CA PRO A 62 -8.11 -3.86 -11.86
C PRO A 62 -8.76 -5.09 -11.21
N VAL A 63 -8.30 -6.31 -11.53
CA VAL A 63 -8.80 -7.54 -10.91
C VAL A 63 -8.31 -7.61 -9.47
N ALA A 64 -7.05 -7.27 -9.22
CA ALA A 64 -6.52 -7.18 -7.86
C ALA A 64 -7.29 -6.16 -7.02
N ALA A 65 -7.65 -5.01 -7.60
CA ALA A 65 -8.46 -3.99 -6.93
C ALA A 65 -9.87 -4.52 -6.59
N MET A 66 -10.54 -5.19 -7.54
CA MET A 66 -11.85 -5.80 -7.31
C MET A 66 -11.82 -6.90 -6.24
N LEU A 67 -10.74 -7.66 -6.16
CA LEU A 67 -10.54 -8.69 -5.15
C LEU A 67 -10.06 -8.14 -3.80
N GLY A 68 -9.78 -6.83 -3.70
CA GLY A 68 -9.27 -6.20 -2.49
C GLY A 68 -7.84 -6.61 -2.13
N LEU A 69 -7.03 -6.99 -3.12
CA LEU A 69 -5.62 -7.33 -2.96
C LEU A 69 -4.72 -6.10 -3.00
N VAL A 70 -5.23 -4.98 -3.52
CA VAL A 70 -4.54 -3.68 -3.48
C VAL A 70 -4.64 -3.10 -2.06
N PRO A 71 -3.50 -2.71 -1.43
CA PRO A 71 -3.52 -2.04 -0.14
C PRO A 71 -4.33 -0.74 -0.17
N ASP A 72 -5.20 -0.55 0.82
CA ASP A 72 -5.96 0.67 1.03
C ASP A 72 -5.28 1.54 2.10
N SER A 73 -4.75 2.70 1.70
CA SER A 73 -4.05 3.59 2.64
C SER A 73 -4.98 4.27 3.64
N GLU A 74 -6.29 4.32 3.38
CA GLU A 74 -7.27 4.97 4.26
C GLU A 74 -7.73 4.05 5.39
N LEU A 75 -7.52 2.74 5.26
CA LEU A 75 -7.98 1.73 6.20
C LEU A 75 -6.84 0.82 6.63
N GLU A 76 -6.77 0.57 7.94
CA GLU A 76 -5.72 -0.25 8.53
C GLU A 76 -6.36 -1.21 9.54
N LEU A 77 -5.73 -2.37 9.70
CA LEU A 77 -6.14 -3.38 10.67
C LEU A 77 -6.04 -2.83 12.10
N ASP A 78 -7.07 -3.05 12.93
CA ASP A 78 -7.00 -2.80 14.38
C ASP A 78 -6.47 -4.05 15.10
N GLY A 79 -5.23 -3.99 15.56
CA GLY A 79 -4.57 -5.07 16.29
C GLY A 79 -5.30 -5.52 17.56
N LYS A 80 -5.91 -4.59 18.31
CA LYS A 80 -6.67 -4.91 19.53
C LYS A 80 -7.98 -5.59 19.17
N ALA A 81 -8.65 -5.14 18.10
CA ALA A 81 -9.85 -5.77 17.59
C ALA A 81 -9.58 -7.21 17.14
N VAL A 82 -8.46 -7.46 16.43
CA VAL A 82 -8.04 -8.82 16.05
C VAL A 82 -7.73 -9.69 17.25
N SER A 83 -6.97 -9.21 18.23
CA SER A 83 -6.68 -9.98 19.45
C SER A 83 -7.98 -10.38 20.17
N SER A 84 -8.90 -9.43 20.28
CA SER A 84 -10.21 -9.63 20.91
C SER A 84 -11.11 -10.59 20.13
N ALA A 85 -11.11 -10.49 18.80
CA ALA A 85 -11.86 -11.36 17.91
C ALA A 85 -11.35 -12.81 17.97
N ARG A 86 -10.04 -13.00 17.82
CA ARG A 86 -9.39 -14.31 17.88
C ARG A 86 -9.66 -15.01 19.21
N LYS A 87 -9.52 -14.30 20.33
CA LYS A 87 -9.78 -14.85 21.68
C LYS A 87 -11.24 -15.28 21.84
N ARG A 88 -12.20 -14.48 21.34
CA ARG A 88 -13.63 -14.83 21.36
C ARG A 88 -13.95 -16.04 20.48
N ALA A 89 -13.24 -16.20 19.37
CA ALA A 89 -13.33 -17.38 18.51
C ALA A 89 -12.63 -18.63 19.09
N GLY A 90 -11.95 -18.52 20.25
CA GLY A 90 -11.22 -19.63 20.87
C GLY A 90 -9.97 -20.06 20.10
N LEU A 91 -9.45 -19.21 19.22
CA LEU A 91 -8.30 -19.54 18.37
C LEU A 91 -6.98 -19.15 19.04
N THR A 92 -5.96 -20.00 18.90
CA THR A 92 -4.57 -19.62 19.20
C THR A 92 -3.99 -18.79 18.06
N VAL A 93 -2.89 -18.08 18.31
CA VAL A 93 -2.14 -17.34 17.27
C VAL A 93 -1.69 -18.30 16.16
N SER A 94 -1.21 -19.49 16.52
CA SER A 94 -0.79 -20.51 15.57
C SER A 94 -1.95 -21.05 14.74
N ALA A 95 -3.09 -21.34 15.37
CA ALA A 95 -4.26 -21.83 14.67
C ALA A 95 -4.79 -20.80 13.67
N LEU A 96 -4.78 -19.51 14.01
CA LEU A 96 -5.18 -18.46 13.07
C LEU A 96 -4.22 -18.36 11.89
N ALA A 97 -2.90 -18.38 12.13
CA ALA A 97 -1.90 -18.34 11.06
C ALA A 97 -2.01 -19.58 10.14
N GLU A 98 -2.15 -20.78 10.70
CA GLU A 98 -2.33 -22.02 9.94
C GLU A 98 -3.59 -21.98 9.06
N ARG A 99 -4.70 -21.44 9.56
CA ARG A 99 -5.93 -21.32 8.76
C ARG A 99 -5.80 -20.32 7.63
N LEU A 100 -5.13 -19.18 7.86
CA LEU A 100 -4.84 -18.22 6.79
C LEU A 100 -3.89 -18.83 5.75
N ALA A 101 -2.87 -19.58 6.19
CA ALA A 101 -1.95 -20.30 5.30
C ALA A 101 -2.65 -21.37 4.46
N ALA A 102 -3.59 -22.11 5.06
CA ALA A 102 -4.42 -23.09 4.33
C ALA A 102 -5.28 -22.44 3.22
N ARG A 103 -5.52 -21.12 3.32
CA ARG A 103 -6.24 -20.32 2.31
C ARG A 103 -5.31 -19.66 1.29
N GLY A 104 -4.01 -19.98 1.34
CA GLY A 104 -3.01 -19.44 0.40
C GLY A 104 -2.38 -18.12 0.84
N TRP A 105 -2.62 -17.66 2.07
CA TRP A 105 -1.93 -16.47 2.59
C TRP A 105 -0.57 -16.84 3.20
N GLU A 106 0.50 -16.18 2.78
CA GLU A 106 1.83 -16.38 3.38
C GLU A 106 1.97 -15.64 4.73
N ILE A 107 1.26 -16.13 5.76
CA ILE A 107 1.20 -15.53 7.09
C ILE A 107 1.81 -16.48 8.12
N THR A 108 2.65 -15.93 8.99
CA THR A 108 3.29 -16.66 10.09
C THR A 108 2.72 -16.25 11.45
N ASN A 109 3.02 -17.05 12.48
CA ASN A 109 2.69 -16.72 13.87
C ASN A 109 3.29 -15.36 14.30
N ARG A 110 4.44 -14.98 13.74
CA ARG A 110 5.12 -13.71 14.03
C ARG A 110 4.29 -12.53 13.52
N ASP A 111 3.69 -12.66 12.33
CA ASP A 111 2.90 -11.61 11.71
C ASP A 111 1.63 -11.36 12.52
N VAL A 112 0.92 -12.43 12.88
CA VAL A 112 -0.27 -12.34 13.74
C VAL A 112 0.07 -11.70 15.10
N PHE A 113 1.19 -12.08 15.71
CA PHE A 113 1.64 -11.47 16.96
C PHE A 113 2.03 -9.99 16.80
N ALA A 114 2.68 -9.63 15.69
CA ALA A 114 3.01 -8.25 15.37
C ALA A 114 1.74 -7.40 15.24
N TRP A 115 0.73 -7.90 14.51
CA TRP A 115 -0.56 -7.23 14.35
C TRP A 115 -1.24 -7.00 15.69
N GLU A 116 -1.35 -8.02 16.54
CA GLU A 116 -1.95 -7.88 17.88
C GLU A 116 -1.19 -6.90 18.77
N SER A 117 0.10 -6.70 18.51
CA SER A 117 0.96 -5.75 19.20
C SER A 117 0.95 -4.34 18.58
N GLY A 118 0.13 -4.11 17.55
CA GLY A 118 0.05 -2.82 16.84
C GLY A 118 1.21 -2.54 15.89
N LYS A 119 1.95 -3.57 15.45
CA LYS A 119 3.11 -3.46 14.56
C LYS A 119 2.82 -4.13 13.22
N ASN A 120 3.37 -3.58 12.14
CA ASN A 120 3.25 -4.10 10.77
C ASN A 120 1.79 -4.40 10.39
N LEU A 121 0.86 -3.53 10.79
CA LEU A 121 -0.55 -3.70 10.51
C LEU A 121 -0.78 -3.73 9.00
N THR A 122 -1.66 -4.61 8.56
CA THR A 122 -1.96 -4.76 7.13
C THR A 122 -2.99 -3.72 6.69
N HIS A 123 -2.81 -3.26 5.45
CA HIS A 123 -3.72 -2.39 4.73
C HIS A 123 -4.49 -3.15 3.64
N VAL A 124 -4.27 -4.47 3.49
CA VAL A 124 -4.86 -5.26 2.40
C VAL A 124 -6.28 -5.67 2.75
N PRO A 125 -7.33 -5.14 2.07
CA PRO A 125 -8.72 -5.40 2.43
C PRO A 125 -9.10 -6.88 2.42
N ALA A 126 -8.60 -7.65 1.44
CA ALA A 126 -8.85 -9.09 1.32
C ALA A 126 -8.31 -9.89 2.49
N LEU A 127 -7.13 -9.54 3.01
CA LEU A 127 -6.56 -10.19 4.18
C LEU A 127 -7.38 -9.88 5.44
N ILE A 128 -7.88 -8.65 5.56
CA ILE A 128 -8.75 -8.25 6.67
C ILE A 128 -10.11 -8.99 6.60
N ASN A 129 -10.65 -9.19 5.39
CA ASN A 129 -11.84 -10.02 5.18
C ASN A 129 -11.59 -11.48 5.57
N ALA A 130 -10.44 -12.05 5.19
CA ALA A 130 -10.07 -13.41 5.58
C ALA A 130 -9.95 -13.56 7.11
N LEU A 131 -9.35 -12.58 7.80
CA LEU A 131 -9.30 -12.54 9.26
C LEU A 131 -10.71 -12.50 9.89
N ALA A 132 -11.60 -11.70 9.33
CA ALA A 132 -12.99 -11.59 9.75
C ALA A 132 -13.74 -12.92 9.61
N GLU A 133 -13.59 -13.60 8.48
CA GLU A 133 -14.17 -14.93 8.25
C GLU A 133 -13.66 -15.96 9.26
N GLU A 134 -12.35 -16.03 9.50
CA GLU A 134 -11.76 -16.99 10.43
C GLU A 134 -12.14 -16.74 11.88
N THR A 135 -12.37 -15.48 12.24
CA THR A 135 -12.73 -15.08 13.62
C THR A 135 -14.23 -14.90 13.84
N GLY A 136 -15.05 -15.02 12.79
CA GLY A 136 -16.51 -14.91 12.86
C GLY A 136 -17.04 -13.51 13.22
N VAL A 137 -16.27 -12.46 12.94
CA VAL A 137 -16.68 -11.06 13.13
C VAL A 137 -16.72 -10.33 11.82
N ASP A 138 -17.53 -9.27 11.78
CA ASP A 138 -17.59 -8.35 10.65
C ASP A 138 -16.24 -7.67 10.37
N ALA A 139 -15.84 -7.59 9.11
CA ALA A 139 -14.57 -7.01 8.69
C ALA A 139 -14.44 -5.52 9.05
N ASP A 140 -15.53 -4.76 9.07
CA ASP A 140 -15.50 -3.34 9.45
C ASP A 140 -15.16 -3.17 10.93
N ARG A 141 -15.40 -4.19 11.76
CA ARG A 141 -15.00 -4.19 13.18
C ARG A 141 -13.52 -4.50 13.38
N LEU A 142 -12.83 -5.02 12.37
CA LEU A 142 -11.39 -5.29 12.39
C LEU A 142 -10.58 -4.16 11.77
N ARG A 143 -11.26 -3.11 11.28
CA ARG A 143 -10.66 -1.97 10.60
C ARG A 143 -10.83 -0.69 11.42
N HIS A 144 -9.89 0.21 11.24
CA HIS A 144 -10.03 1.61 11.60
C HIS A 144 -9.45 2.46 10.47
N LYS A 145 -9.79 3.75 10.46
CA LYS A 145 -9.15 4.69 9.53
C LYS A 145 -7.65 4.71 9.83
N SER A 146 -6.80 4.55 8.82
CA SER A 146 -5.37 4.65 9.01
C SER A 146 -5.02 6.08 9.47
N GLY A 147 -4.10 6.21 10.42
CA GLY A 147 -3.85 7.48 11.10
C GLY A 147 -4.95 7.92 12.08
N ALA A 148 -5.97 7.10 12.36
CA ALA A 148 -6.90 7.34 13.47
C ALA A 148 -6.31 7.01 14.84
N ASP A 149 -5.04 6.59 14.91
CA ASP A 149 -4.28 6.71 16.15
C ASP A 149 -4.16 8.21 16.48
N PRO A 150 -4.90 8.70 17.49
CA PRO A 150 -4.91 10.12 17.82
C PRO A 150 -3.50 10.61 18.13
N GLU A 151 -2.61 9.74 18.60
CA GLU A 151 -1.22 10.07 18.91
C GLU A 151 -0.41 10.36 17.63
N ARG A 152 -0.48 9.47 16.62
CA ARG A 152 0.18 9.70 15.32
C ARG A 152 -0.43 10.86 14.55
N ALA A 153 -1.75 11.03 14.58
CA ALA A 153 -2.41 12.17 13.96
C ALA A 153 -1.97 13.50 14.60
N ARG A 154 -1.84 13.53 15.94
CA ARG A 154 -1.32 14.70 16.66
C ARG A 154 0.14 14.99 16.29
N LEU A 155 0.97 13.96 16.21
CA LEU A 155 2.38 14.12 15.82
C LEU A 155 2.52 14.63 14.38
N ALA A 156 1.74 14.08 13.44
CA ALA A 156 1.70 14.53 12.06
C ALA A 156 1.20 15.99 11.95
N ALA A 157 0.19 16.37 12.75
CA ALA A 157 -0.29 17.75 12.80
C ALA A 157 0.75 18.72 13.37
N VAL A 158 1.53 18.30 14.38
CA VAL A 158 2.65 19.08 14.94
C VAL A 158 3.75 19.26 13.90
N VAL A 159 4.18 18.18 13.23
CA VAL A 159 5.22 18.22 12.19
C VAL A 159 4.79 19.08 10.98
N GLY A 160 3.50 19.06 10.64
CA GLY A 160 2.93 19.91 9.58
C GLY A 160 2.79 21.39 9.92
N SER A 161 2.92 21.77 11.20
CA SER A 161 2.70 23.15 11.67
C SER A 161 3.83 24.11 11.27
N GLU A 162 3.49 25.39 11.06
CA GLU A 162 4.48 26.44 10.78
C GLU A 162 5.46 26.65 11.95
N ALA A 163 5.01 26.43 13.19
CA ALA A 163 5.86 26.49 14.38
C ALA A 163 6.98 25.44 14.33
N PHE A 164 6.65 24.20 13.97
CA PHE A 164 7.64 23.13 13.82
C PHE A 164 8.62 23.40 12.68
N LYS A 165 8.14 23.94 11.54
CA LYS A 165 9.02 24.36 10.44
C LYS A 165 10.01 25.45 10.88
N GLY A 166 9.56 26.43 11.67
CA GLY A 166 10.42 27.46 12.25
C GLY A 166 11.49 26.90 13.19
N LEU A 167 11.14 25.89 14.01
CA LEU A 167 12.08 25.16 14.86
C LEU A 167 13.10 24.37 14.04
N ALA A 168 12.67 23.64 13.01
CA ALA A 168 13.58 22.89 12.13
C ALA A 168 14.56 23.81 11.39
N GLN A 169 14.13 25.00 10.97
CA GLN A 169 15.01 25.99 10.35
C GLN A 169 16.03 26.58 11.33
N ARG A 170 15.66 26.80 12.59
CA ARG A 170 16.61 27.21 13.65
C ARG A 170 17.61 26.11 13.96
N TRP A 171 17.12 24.90 14.20
CA TRP A 171 17.97 23.74 14.46
C TRP A 171 18.95 23.42 13.31
N ALA A 172 18.51 23.58 12.07
CA ALA A 172 19.37 23.44 10.89
C ALA A 172 20.53 24.45 10.90
N ARG A 173 20.28 25.70 11.30
CA ARG A 173 21.30 26.76 11.41
C ARG A 173 22.34 26.44 12.48
N ILE A 174 21.88 26.05 13.67
CA ILE A 174 22.72 25.64 14.81
C ILE A 174 23.63 24.47 14.41
N GLN A 175 23.04 23.39 13.89
CA GLN A 175 23.78 22.15 13.63
C GLN A 175 24.56 22.17 12.30
N GLY A 176 24.45 23.23 11.50
CA GLY A 176 25.02 23.28 10.15
C GLY A 176 24.48 22.18 9.23
N THR A 177 23.21 21.78 9.40
CA THR A 177 22.59 20.69 8.65
C THR A 177 21.48 21.18 7.72
N THR A 178 20.97 20.32 6.85
CA THR A 178 19.81 20.66 6.01
C THR A 178 18.53 20.67 6.83
N VAL A 179 17.55 21.50 6.43
CA VAL A 179 16.25 21.60 7.12
C VAL A 179 15.51 20.26 7.17
N ALA A 180 15.65 19.42 6.14
CA ALA A 180 15.07 18.07 6.15
C ALA A 180 15.70 17.16 7.21
N LEU A 181 17.04 17.23 7.37
CA LEU A 181 17.76 16.43 8.36
C LEU A 181 17.48 16.94 9.80
N ALA A 182 17.36 18.26 9.96
CA ALA A 182 16.93 18.89 11.20
C ALA A 182 15.49 18.51 11.59
N ALA A 183 14.55 18.54 10.64
CA ALA A 183 13.17 18.13 10.86
C ALA A 183 13.10 16.66 11.31
N SER A 184 13.82 15.76 10.63
CA SER A 184 13.88 14.34 11.01
C SER A 184 14.51 14.13 12.40
N ALA A 185 15.55 14.91 12.73
CA ALA A 185 16.20 14.86 14.03
C ALA A 185 15.29 15.35 15.19
N LEU A 186 14.46 16.36 14.95
CA LEU A 186 13.47 16.85 15.92
C LEU A 186 12.29 15.89 16.06
N GLU A 187 11.79 15.33 14.95
CA GLU A 187 10.73 14.31 14.92
C GLU A 187 11.14 13.05 15.70
N SER A 188 12.37 12.56 15.48
CA SER A 188 12.90 11.39 16.21
C SER A 188 12.95 11.62 17.73
N ARG A 189 13.32 12.83 18.17
CA ARG A 189 13.35 13.20 19.59
C ARG A 189 11.94 13.37 20.18
N MET A 190 11.01 13.90 19.40
CA MET A 190 9.59 14.01 19.76
C MET A 190 9.00 12.61 20.01
N LEU A 191 9.27 11.63 19.14
CA LEU A 191 8.83 10.24 19.29
C LEU A 191 9.38 9.57 20.56
N VAL A 192 10.62 9.90 20.95
CA VAL A 192 11.26 9.38 22.18
C VAL A 192 10.65 10.00 23.44
N ALA A 193 10.30 11.28 23.42
CA ALA A 193 9.65 11.96 24.55
C ALA A 193 8.26 11.41 24.84
N VAL A 194 7.47 11.18 23.79
CA VAL A 194 6.11 10.60 23.88
C VAL A 194 6.12 9.18 24.46
N HIS A 195 7.14 8.36 24.12
CA HIS A 195 7.29 7.01 24.67
C HIS A 195 7.67 6.97 26.16
N ARG A 196 8.15 8.07 26.76
CA ARG A 196 8.64 8.11 28.16
C ARG A 196 7.65 8.69 29.17
N GLY A 197 6.63 9.41 28.74
CA GLY A 197 5.57 9.93 29.60
C GLY A 197 4.37 10.32 28.75
N GLY A 198 3.30 9.54 28.86
CA GLY A 198 2.01 9.62 28.15
C GLY A 198 1.72 10.83 27.26
N ALA A 199 1.21 10.56 26.05
CA ALA A 199 0.90 11.50 24.95
C ALA A 199 0.53 12.94 25.39
N PRO A 200 1.52 13.86 25.45
CA PRO A 200 1.27 15.27 25.75
C PRO A 200 0.55 15.96 24.58
N GLU A 201 -0.20 17.02 24.88
CA GLU A 201 -0.91 17.83 23.88
C GLU A 201 0.06 18.52 22.91
N ALA A 202 -0.41 18.83 21.69
CA ALA A 202 0.42 19.39 20.61
C ALA A 202 1.21 20.66 21.01
N ASN A 203 0.61 21.53 21.82
CA ASN A 203 1.27 22.74 22.33
C ASN A 203 2.42 22.43 23.28
N VAL A 204 2.26 21.41 24.13
CA VAL A 204 3.28 20.98 25.09
C VAL A 204 4.48 20.35 24.37
N LEU A 205 4.23 19.63 23.27
CA LEU A 205 5.30 19.10 22.41
C LEU A 205 6.08 20.23 21.74
N LEU A 206 5.41 21.25 21.22
CA LEU A 206 6.05 22.41 20.62
C LEU A 206 6.84 23.23 21.64
N GLU A 207 6.30 23.48 22.83
CA GLU A 207 7.01 24.16 23.93
C GLU A 207 8.26 23.38 24.37
N SER A 208 8.18 22.05 24.40
CA SER A 208 9.33 21.19 24.74
C SER A 208 10.42 21.24 23.67
N LEU A 209 10.04 21.28 22.38
CA LEU A 209 10.99 21.44 21.28
C LEU A 209 11.59 22.86 21.26
N GLU A 210 10.80 23.88 21.56
CA GLU A 210 11.26 25.27 21.70
C GLU A 210 12.32 25.39 22.80
N ALA A 211 12.03 24.91 24.02
CA ALA A 211 12.98 24.94 25.12
C ALA A 211 14.28 24.16 24.82
N LEU A 212 14.18 23.06 24.05
CA LEU A 212 15.34 22.32 23.59
C LEU A 212 16.18 23.13 22.59
N VAL A 213 15.54 23.77 21.62
CA VAL A 213 16.23 24.62 20.64
C VAL A 213 16.90 25.79 21.36
N GLU A 214 16.18 26.50 22.24
CA GLU A 214 16.74 27.62 23.04
C GLU A 214 17.92 27.18 23.91
N SER A 215 17.86 26.00 24.54
CA SER A 215 18.95 25.48 25.35
C SER A 215 20.21 25.19 24.53
N VAL A 216 20.08 24.83 23.26
CA VAL A 216 21.22 24.57 22.38
C VAL A 216 21.73 25.89 21.77
N GLU A 217 20.85 26.83 21.43
CA GLU A 217 21.22 28.18 20.98
C GLU A 217 22.05 28.91 22.06
N GLY A 218 21.59 28.90 23.32
CA GLY A 218 22.31 29.55 24.41
C GLY A 218 23.65 28.90 24.78
N ALA A 219 23.89 27.65 24.37
CA ALA A 219 25.15 26.95 24.58
C ALA A 219 26.21 27.27 23.51
N GLU A 220 25.81 27.79 22.34
CA GLU A 220 26.74 28.26 21.29
C GLU A 220 27.21 29.71 21.52
N ASP A 221 26.46 30.50 22.30
CA ASP A 221 26.76 31.89 22.65
C ASP A 221 27.60 32.07 23.95
N SER A 222 28.09 30.97 24.57
CA SER A 222 28.91 30.99 25.80
C SER A 222 30.37 30.57 25.58
#